data_AF-A0A667WSF1-F1
#
_entry.id   AF-A0A667WSF1-F1
#
_cell.length_a   1.000
_cell.length_b   1.000
_cell.length_c   1.000
_cell.angle_alpha   90.00
_cell.angle_beta   90.00
_cell.angle_gamma   90.00
#
_symmetry.space_group_name_H-M   'P 1'
#
loop_
_entity.id
_entity.type
_entity.pdbx_description
1 polymer ?
#
loop_
_entity_poly.entity_id
_entity_poly.type
_entity_poly.pdbx_seq_one_letter_code
_entity_poly.pdbx_strand_id
1 'polypeptide(L)'
;MTTQCILKTSHCDEINKRVKPVTKSNSLTGVITPVKTPALKRIGQSISRSISFRTEARPLPPALRSRQKASSFPRRRNSQCWSDTVESHDLTAKEIKRQEVIYELTQGERQLIDDLVLVKKVYYEPMLKLDIMTESELGQIFGTLDSLIPLHEDLLSRLERLRGSEKTVGEVGPTLMNWFPCLEAYVTYCCNQVGAKSLLDHKKHEKKVERFLRLCQESSFSRKLDLWNFLDLPRSRLVKYPLLLKEIQKCTPPEHPDEDTLPDALELIQSIVAEVNRKTGEAECQFYRRGLSYLEEGQRINEIQLSRFLYCHGELKNSKGQVRLHVFLFEQALVLTRPGEGKEGGHVFQVYKQPLPNDLLNLEDIPDGEAGGGGTFRGAFTGGNDKGNIHTK
;
A
#
# COMPACT_ATOMS: atom_id res chain seq x y z
N MET A 1 24.80 14.11 -1.52
CA MET A 1 23.58 14.53 -2.26
C MET A 1 22.36 13.97 -1.54
N THR A 2 22.35 14.16 -0.23
CA THR A 2 21.14 14.37 0.57
C THR A 2 20.90 15.88 0.58
N THR A 3 19.66 16.27 0.84
CA THR A 3 19.32 17.64 1.17
C THR A 3 18.43 17.64 2.41
N GLN A 4 18.72 18.57 3.31
CA GLN A 4 17.88 18.89 4.47
C GLN A 4 16.92 20.01 4.07
N CYS A 5 15.83 20.21 4.82
CA CYS A 5 14.96 21.35 4.59
C CYS A 5 14.72 22.12 5.90
N ILE A 6 14.73 23.45 5.85
CA ILE A 6 14.24 24.31 6.93
C ILE A 6 13.05 25.11 6.41
N LEU A 7 11.96 25.05 7.17
CA LEU A 7 10.80 25.93 6.98
C LEU A 7 11.12 27.28 7.65
N LYS A 8 11.24 28.33 6.84
CA LYS A 8 11.32 29.72 7.31
C LYS A 8 9.97 30.40 7.13
N THR A 9 9.44 30.99 8.20
CA THR A 9 8.27 31.86 8.14
C THR A 9 8.70 33.29 7.85
N SER A 10 8.53 33.77 6.61
CA SER A 10 8.78 35.17 6.25
C SER A 10 7.63 36.07 6.69
N HIS A 11 7.91 37.06 7.54
CA HIS A 11 7.11 38.29 7.55
C HIS A 11 7.52 39.14 6.34
N CYS A 12 6.55 39.76 5.68
CA CYS A 12 6.78 40.68 4.56
C CYS A 12 6.11 42.03 4.84
N ASP A 13 6.92 43.05 5.08
CA ASP A 13 6.50 44.45 4.94
C ASP A 13 6.61 44.87 3.46
N GLU A 14 5.66 45.66 2.96
CA GLU A 14 5.68 46.15 1.59
C GLU A 14 6.72 47.27 1.35
N ILE A 15 7.61 47.10 0.38
CA ILE A 15 8.22 48.24 -0.34
C ILE A 15 8.18 48.00 -1.85
N ASN A 16 7.46 48.88 -2.54
CA ASN A 16 7.35 48.91 -4.00
C ASN A 16 8.67 49.30 -4.69
N LYS A 17 9.07 48.57 -5.75
CA LYS A 17 9.72 49.16 -6.95
C LYS A 17 9.65 48.25 -8.18
N ARG A 18 9.68 48.90 -9.36
CA ARG A 18 9.23 48.40 -10.67
C ARG A 18 10.31 48.62 -11.73
N VAL A 19 10.64 47.60 -12.53
CA VAL A 19 11.26 47.69 -13.89
C VAL A 19 10.96 46.39 -14.67
N LYS A 20 11.16 46.37 -16.00
CA LYS A 20 10.62 45.37 -16.95
C LYS A 20 11.70 44.59 -17.76
N PRO A 21 11.33 43.51 -18.51
CA PRO A 21 12.25 42.47 -19.02
C PRO A 21 12.56 42.56 -20.54
N VAL A 22 13.45 41.66 -21.03
CA VAL A 22 13.85 41.35 -22.44
C VAL A 22 14.79 40.10 -22.36
N THR A 23 14.84 39.05 -23.21
CA THR A 23 14.16 38.62 -24.48
C THR A 23 14.22 37.08 -24.68
N LYS A 24 13.58 36.54 -25.74
CA LYS A 24 13.63 35.12 -26.18
C LYS A 24 14.19 34.96 -27.62
N SER A 25 14.75 33.77 -27.93
CA SER A 25 14.84 33.11 -29.27
C SER A 25 15.18 31.61 -29.05
N ASN A 26 14.53 30.59 -29.64
CA ASN A 26 14.39 30.18 -31.06
C ASN A 26 15.78 29.82 -31.68
N SER A 27 16.05 28.76 -32.49
CA SER A 27 15.29 27.79 -33.33
C SER A 27 16.19 26.52 -33.61
N LEU A 28 15.90 25.42 -34.35
CA LEU A 28 14.74 24.66 -34.87
C LEU A 28 15.21 23.30 -35.52
N THR A 29 14.33 22.30 -35.74
CA THR A 29 14.44 21.11 -36.67
C THR A 29 15.56 20.05 -36.46
N GLY A 30 15.46 18.76 -36.91
CA GLY A 30 14.37 17.98 -37.56
C GLY A 30 14.81 16.60 -38.14
N VAL A 31 13.93 15.92 -38.92
CA VAL A 31 14.15 14.75 -39.84
C VAL A 31 14.07 13.30 -39.25
N ILE A 32 13.81 12.28 -40.11
CA ILE A 32 12.96 11.08 -39.83
C ILE A 32 13.37 9.78 -40.60
N THR A 33 13.51 8.62 -39.90
CA THR A 33 13.42 7.18 -40.38
C THR A 33 14.45 6.64 -41.44
N PRO A 34 14.51 5.33 -41.83
CA PRO A 34 13.68 4.13 -41.49
C PRO A 34 14.36 2.76 -41.18
N VAL A 35 13.64 1.94 -40.39
CA VAL A 35 13.38 0.46 -40.46
C VAL A 35 14.52 -0.57 -40.73
N LYS A 36 14.69 -1.53 -39.79
CA LYS A 36 14.61 -3.01 -40.05
C LYS A 36 14.65 -3.88 -38.77
N THR A 37 13.74 -4.85 -38.70
CA THR A 37 13.72 -6.05 -37.81
C THR A 37 14.29 -7.27 -38.58
N PRO A 38 14.51 -8.49 -38.03
CA PRO A 38 14.00 -9.08 -36.77
C PRO A 38 14.98 -9.95 -35.93
N ALA A 39 14.52 -10.42 -34.75
CA ALA A 39 14.71 -11.78 -34.21
C ALA A 39 14.04 -11.93 -32.82
N LEU A 40 13.28 -13.00 -32.58
CA LEU A 40 12.60 -13.25 -31.30
C LEU A 40 13.50 -13.97 -30.28
N LYS A 41 13.53 -13.48 -29.04
CA LYS A 41 13.95 -14.24 -27.85
C LYS A 41 12.96 -13.99 -26.69
N ARG A 42 12.72 -15.03 -25.89
CA ARG A 42 11.70 -15.05 -24.82
C ARG A 42 11.88 -13.88 -23.84
N ILE A 43 10.83 -13.08 -23.66
CA ILE A 43 10.72 -12.10 -22.57
C ILE A 43 9.77 -12.66 -21.52
N GLY A 44 10.32 -12.97 -20.34
CA GLY A 44 9.56 -13.36 -19.16
C GLY A 44 10.12 -12.65 -17.93
N GLN A 45 9.79 -11.37 -17.77
CA GLN A 45 10.02 -10.60 -16.54
C GLN A 45 9.38 -9.20 -16.60
N SER A 46 9.06 -8.65 -15.42
CA SER A 46 8.33 -7.39 -15.18
C SER A 46 6.85 -7.44 -15.59
N ILE A 47 5.94 -6.64 -15.04
CA ILE A 47 6.13 -5.41 -14.25
C ILE A 47 5.42 -5.46 -12.89
N SER A 48 6.18 -5.27 -11.81
CA SER A 48 5.68 -4.63 -10.60
C SER A 48 6.27 -3.21 -10.53
N ARG A 49 5.41 -2.19 -10.58
CA ARG A 49 5.78 -0.77 -10.40
C ARG A 49 4.69 -0.04 -9.65
N SER A 50 5.04 0.44 -8.47
CA SER A 50 4.42 1.61 -7.86
C SER A 50 4.67 2.86 -8.73
N ILE A 51 3.80 3.85 -8.57
CA ILE A 51 3.85 5.11 -9.34
C ILE A 51 4.77 6.10 -8.60
N SER A 52 5.86 6.52 -9.26
CA SER A 52 6.54 7.79 -8.97
C SER A 52 7.30 8.26 -10.21
N PHE A 53 7.54 9.57 -10.29
CA PHE A 53 8.05 10.24 -11.50
C PHE A 53 9.53 9.92 -11.78
N ARG A 54 9.93 10.09 -13.05
CA ARG A 54 11.32 9.95 -13.52
C ARG A 54 11.87 11.29 -14.02
N THR A 55 13.15 11.51 -13.75
CA THR A 55 14.02 12.40 -14.52
C THR A 55 15.18 11.55 -15.05
N GLU A 56 15.69 11.83 -16.25
CA GLU A 56 16.65 10.95 -16.95
C GLU A 56 18.13 11.25 -16.68
N ALA A 57 18.96 10.20 -16.76
CA ALA A 57 20.38 10.27 -17.10
C ALA A 57 20.80 8.98 -17.84
N ARG A 58 21.77 9.07 -18.76
CA ARG A 58 22.21 7.95 -19.63
C ARG A 58 23.16 6.95 -18.93
N PRO A 59 23.27 5.69 -19.42
CA PRO A 59 23.98 4.62 -18.74
C PRO A 59 25.44 4.39 -19.18
N LEU A 60 26.19 3.66 -18.35
CA LEU A 60 27.46 2.99 -18.66
C LEU A 60 27.34 1.47 -18.35
N PRO A 61 28.18 0.60 -18.93
CA PRO A 61 27.88 -0.85 -19.02
C PRO A 61 28.14 -1.64 -17.71
N PRO A 62 27.37 -2.72 -17.44
CA PRO A 62 27.47 -3.49 -16.21
C PRO A 62 28.51 -4.62 -16.27
N ALA A 63 29.26 -4.79 -15.17
CA ALA A 63 30.06 -5.99 -14.94
C ALA A 63 29.21 -7.14 -14.38
N LEU A 64 29.46 -8.37 -14.85
CA LEU A 64 28.69 -9.56 -14.48
C LEU A 64 29.01 -10.07 -13.06
N ARG A 65 28.07 -9.92 -12.11
CA ARG A 65 27.94 -10.77 -10.92
C ARG A 65 26.47 -11.05 -10.59
N SER A 66 26.07 -12.32 -10.60
CA SER A 66 24.71 -12.77 -10.33
C SER A 66 24.40 -12.81 -8.83
N ARG A 67 23.73 -11.78 -8.31
CA ARG A 67 23.21 -11.76 -6.92
C ARG A 67 21.76 -12.27 -6.92
N GLN A 68 21.54 -13.49 -6.43
CA GLN A 68 20.19 -14.04 -6.28
C GLN A 68 19.37 -13.17 -5.32
N LYS A 69 18.16 -12.75 -5.74
CA LYS A 69 17.21 -12.06 -4.87
C LYS A 69 16.37 -13.09 -4.13
N ALA A 70 16.37 -13.04 -2.80
CA ALA A 70 15.41 -13.78 -2.00
C ALA A 70 14.00 -13.21 -2.21
N SER A 71 13.05 -14.08 -2.51
CA SER A 71 11.62 -13.75 -2.52
C SER A 71 11.13 -13.68 -1.07
N SER A 72 10.42 -12.61 -0.70
CA SER A 72 9.87 -12.41 0.66
C SER A 72 8.53 -13.12 0.89
N PHE A 73 8.13 -14.02 0.00
CA PHE A 73 6.93 -14.85 0.16
C PHE A 73 7.30 -16.22 0.76
N PRO A 74 6.46 -16.78 1.66
CA PRO A 74 6.64 -18.16 2.10
C PRO A 74 6.55 -19.11 0.90
N ARG A 75 7.35 -20.18 0.90
CA ARG A 75 7.36 -21.18 -0.19
C ARG A 75 5.95 -21.79 -0.31
N ARG A 76 5.37 -21.74 -1.52
CA ARG A 76 4.07 -22.36 -1.85
C ARG A 76 4.05 -23.81 -1.35
N ARG A 77 3.12 -24.15 -0.44
CA ARG A 77 2.67 -25.54 -0.29
C ARG A 77 1.77 -25.84 -1.49
N ASN A 78 1.98 -26.99 -2.13
CA ASN A 78 1.30 -27.45 -3.34
C ASN A 78 0.96 -26.34 -4.34
N SER A 79 1.96 -25.91 -5.11
CA SER A 79 1.75 -25.09 -6.32
C SER A 79 1.18 -25.91 -7.47
N GLN A 80 0.06 -26.60 -7.23
CA GLN A 80 -0.65 -27.35 -8.28
C GLN A 80 -1.10 -26.36 -9.35
N CYS A 81 -0.69 -26.58 -10.59
CA CYS A 81 -1.09 -25.79 -11.73
C CYS A 81 -2.44 -26.29 -12.25
N TRP A 82 -3.17 -25.49 -13.02
CA TRP A 82 -4.42 -25.93 -13.66
C TRP A 82 -4.21 -27.20 -14.48
N SER A 83 -3.11 -27.24 -15.24
CA SER A 83 -2.66 -28.36 -16.07
C SER A 83 -2.35 -29.65 -15.28
N ASP A 84 -2.14 -29.57 -13.97
CA ASP A 84 -1.97 -30.74 -13.08
C ASP A 84 -3.32 -31.29 -12.59
N THR A 85 -4.45 -30.75 -13.07
CA THR A 85 -5.81 -31.17 -12.68
C THR A 85 -6.60 -31.81 -13.82
N VAL A 86 -6.12 -31.70 -15.06
CA VAL A 86 -6.82 -32.08 -16.30
C VAL A 86 -5.92 -33.02 -17.10
N GLU A 87 -6.49 -34.06 -17.70
CA GLU A 87 -5.75 -34.91 -18.64
C GLU A 87 -5.70 -34.23 -20.01
N SER A 88 -4.65 -34.48 -20.82
CA SER A 88 -4.33 -33.66 -21.98
C SER A 88 -5.52 -33.48 -22.95
N HIS A 89 -5.88 -32.23 -23.22
CA HIS A 89 -6.91 -31.82 -24.18
C HIS A 89 -6.30 -30.94 -25.28
N ASP A 90 -6.90 -30.93 -26.47
CA ASP A 90 -6.44 -30.18 -27.66
C ASP A 90 -6.69 -28.66 -27.58
N LEU A 91 -6.38 -28.06 -26.42
CA LEU A 91 -6.53 -26.63 -26.17
C LEU A 91 -5.31 -25.85 -26.68
N THR A 92 -5.56 -24.65 -27.21
CA THR A 92 -4.47 -23.76 -27.63
C THR A 92 -3.65 -23.29 -26.42
N ALA A 93 -2.37 -23.00 -26.63
CA ALA A 93 -1.51 -22.44 -25.59
C ALA A 93 -2.01 -21.10 -25.02
N LYS A 94 -2.84 -20.34 -25.78
CA LYS A 94 -3.49 -19.11 -25.29
C LYS A 94 -4.61 -19.45 -24.31
N GLU A 95 -5.42 -20.45 -24.63
CA GLU A 95 -6.53 -20.89 -23.78
C GLU A 95 -6.05 -21.60 -22.50
N ILE A 96 -5.02 -22.46 -22.59
CA ILE A 96 -4.35 -23.03 -21.42
C ILE A 96 -3.87 -21.91 -20.47
N LYS A 97 -3.30 -20.83 -21.02
CA LYS A 97 -2.88 -19.66 -20.24
C LYS A 97 -4.07 -18.90 -19.64
N ARG A 98 -5.22 -18.80 -20.33
CA ARG A 98 -6.46 -18.22 -19.76
C ARG A 98 -6.96 -19.04 -18.57
N GLN A 99 -7.07 -20.36 -18.73
CA GLN A 99 -7.48 -21.29 -17.67
C GLN A 99 -6.51 -21.28 -16.47
N GLU A 100 -5.20 -21.20 -16.69
CA GLU A 100 -4.22 -21.03 -15.61
C GLU A 100 -4.46 -19.77 -14.75
N VAL A 101 -4.80 -18.62 -15.36
CA VAL A 101 -5.03 -17.38 -14.60
C VAL A 101 -6.40 -17.39 -13.91
N ILE A 102 -7.43 -17.96 -14.53
CA ILE A 102 -8.73 -18.18 -13.88
C ILE A 102 -8.57 -19.15 -12.69
N TYR A 103 -7.73 -20.17 -12.80
CA TYR A 103 -7.43 -21.06 -11.69
C TYR A 103 -6.58 -20.38 -10.59
N GLU A 104 -5.63 -19.50 -10.93
CA GLU A 104 -4.91 -18.67 -9.94
C GLU A 104 -5.84 -17.69 -9.21
N LEU A 105 -6.87 -17.17 -9.89
CA LEU A 105 -7.97 -16.44 -9.24
C LEU A 105 -8.67 -17.36 -8.23
N THR A 106 -9.20 -18.53 -8.62
CA THR A 106 -9.92 -19.47 -7.73
C THR A 106 -9.08 -19.93 -6.53
N GLN A 107 -7.83 -20.35 -6.75
CA GLN A 107 -6.93 -20.76 -5.67
C GLN A 107 -6.57 -19.60 -4.73
N GLY A 108 -6.52 -18.36 -5.25
CA GLY A 108 -6.31 -17.17 -4.45
C GLY A 108 -7.50 -16.77 -3.57
N GLU A 109 -8.74 -17.09 -3.96
CA GLU A 109 -9.92 -16.95 -3.09
C GLU A 109 -9.87 -17.99 -1.96
N ARG A 110 -9.66 -19.27 -2.31
CA ARG A 110 -9.53 -20.37 -1.35
C ARG A 110 -8.46 -20.10 -0.30
N GLN A 111 -7.26 -19.70 -0.72
CA GLN A 111 -6.17 -19.36 0.19
C GLN A 111 -6.47 -18.12 1.05
N LEU A 112 -7.24 -17.14 0.56
CA LEU A 112 -7.68 -16.02 1.40
C LEU A 112 -8.65 -16.49 2.47
N ILE A 113 -9.68 -17.26 2.12
CA ILE A 113 -10.67 -17.82 3.07
C ILE A 113 -9.95 -18.64 4.14
N ASP A 114 -9.06 -19.56 3.74
CA ASP A 114 -8.25 -20.37 4.66
C ASP A 114 -7.44 -19.50 5.64
N ASP A 115 -6.82 -18.42 5.15
CA ASP A 115 -6.04 -17.50 5.97
C ASP A 115 -6.91 -16.64 6.90
N LEU A 116 -8.09 -16.18 6.46
CA LEU A 116 -9.01 -15.41 7.32
C LEU A 116 -9.61 -16.28 8.43
N VAL A 117 -10.03 -17.50 8.10
CA VAL A 117 -10.53 -18.50 9.05
C VAL A 117 -9.43 -18.93 10.03
N LEU A 118 -8.20 -19.09 9.56
CA LEU A 118 -7.04 -19.32 10.41
C LEU A 118 -6.86 -18.16 11.40
N VAL A 119 -6.89 -16.92 10.91
CA VAL A 119 -6.66 -15.71 11.72
C VAL A 119 -7.65 -15.56 12.87
N LYS A 120 -8.93 -15.84 12.61
CA LYS A 120 -9.95 -15.90 13.66
C LYS A 120 -9.61 -16.93 14.74
N LYS A 121 -9.31 -18.17 14.33
CA LYS A 121 -9.08 -19.32 15.21
C LYS A 121 -7.77 -19.28 16.00
N VAL A 122 -6.70 -18.67 15.46
CA VAL A 122 -5.36 -18.69 16.08
C VAL A 122 -4.91 -17.35 16.67
N TYR A 123 -5.59 -16.24 16.35
CA TYR A 123 -5.34 -14.93 16.96
C TYR A 123 -6.55 -14.40 17.73
N TYR A 124 -7.74 -14.24 17.12
CA TYR A 124 -8.89 -13.64 17.79
C TYR A 124 -9.40 -14.49 18.97
N GLU A 125 -9.81 -15.73 18.69
CA GLU A 125 -10.43 -16.63 19.68
C GLU A 125 -9.50 -16.91 20.89
N PRO A 126 -8.19 -17.16 20.73
CA PRO A 126 -7.30 -17.37 21.86
C PRO A 126 -7.00 -16.08 22.63
N MET A 127 -6.92 -14.92 21.97
CA MET A 127 -6.69 -13.66 22.69
C MET A 127 -7.89 -13.26 23.53
N LEU A 128 -9.12 -13.47 23.05
CA LEU A 128 -10.33 -13.26 23.85
C LEU A 128 -10.40 -14.27 25.01
N LYS A 129 -10.25 -15.57 24.73
CA LYS A 129 -10.39 -16.65 25.73
C LYS A 129 -9.32 -16.65 26.82
N LEU A 130 -8.13 -16.10 26.54
CA LEU A 130 -7.03 -15.97 27.50
C LEU A 130 -6.91 -14.55 28.08
N ASP A 131 -7.91 -13.68 27.84
CA ASP A 131 -7.97 -12.31 28.35
C ASP A 131 -6.75 -11.46 27.92
N ILE A 132 -6.14 -11.79 26.77
CA ILE A 132 -4.92 -11.13 26.27
C ILE A 132 -5.23 -9.72 25.76
N MET A 133 -6.42 -9.53 25.19
CA MET A 133 -7.05 -8.25 24.91
C MET A 133 -8.56 -8.41 25.10
N THR A 134 -9.25 -7.31 25.45
CA THR A 134 -10.70 -7.28 25.63
C THR A 134 -11.45 -7.44 24.32
N GLU A 135 -12.74 -7.79 24.40
CA GLU A 135 -13.62 -7.88 23.23
C GLU A 135 -13.71 -6.56 22.45
N SER A 136 -13.68 -5.40 23.13
CA SER A 136 -13.69 -4.09 22.48
C SER A 136 -12.40 -3.81 21.70
N GLU A 137 -11.24 -4.12 22.30
CA GLU A 137 -9.94 -3.95 21.64
C GLU A 137 -9.76 -4.90 20.45
N LEU A 138 -10.23 -6.15 20.58
CA LEU A 138 -10.26 -7.12 19.49
C LEU A 138 -11.26 -6.71 18.40
N GLY A 139 -12.43 -6.19 18.76
CA GLY A 139 -13.39 -5.61 17.84
C GLY A 139 -12.81 -4.45 17.03
N GLN A 140 -12.00 -3.57 17.66
CA GLN A 140 -11.30 -2.50 16.94
C GLN A 140 -10.15 -3.02 16.06
N ILE A 141 -9.34 -3.99 16.51
CA ILE A 141 -8.19 -4.51 15.74
C ILE A 141 -8.64 -5.35 14.54
N PHE A 142 -9.64 -6.22 14.72
CA PHE A 142 -10.12 -7.14 13.68
C PHE A 142 -11.26 -6.52 12.86
N GLY A 143 -12.02 -5.56 13.40
CA GLY A 143 -13.09 -4.87 12.69
C GLY A 143 -14.09 -5.83 12.04
N THR A 144 -14.50 -5.52 10.81
CA THR A 144 -15.43 -6.32 10.01
C THR A 144 -14.76 -7.48 9.25
N LEU A 145 -13.59 -7.99 9.67
CA LEU A 145 -12.89 -9.06 8.94
C LEU A 145 -13.75 -10.31 8.71
N ASP A 146 -14.58 -10.66 9.69
CA ASP A 146 -15.43 -11.84 9.66
C ASP A 146 -16.51 -11.77 8.56
N SER A 147 -17.01 -10.56 8.25
CA SER A 147 -18.01 -10.38 7.18
C SER A 147 -17.42 -10.47 5.77
N LEU A 148 -16.09 -10.49 5.62
CA LEU A 148 -15.43 -10.71 4.34
C LEU A 148 -15.40 -12.21 3.97
N ILE A 149 -15.45 -13.12 4.95
CA ILE A 149 -15.34 -14.56 4.70
C ILE A 149 -16.50 -15.07 3.81
N PRO A 150 -17.79 -14.84 4.13
CA PRO A 150 -18.90 -15.32 3.28
C PRO A 150 -18.90 -14.69 1.87
N LEU A 151 -18.42 -13.45 1.75
CA LEU A 151 -18.28 -12.74 0.48
C LEU A 151 -17.29 -13.44 -0.46
N HIS A 152 -16.17 -13.94 0.08
CA HIS A 152 -15.19 -14.72 -0.69
C HIS A 152 -15.64 -16.17 -0.92
N GLU A 153 -16.35 -16.78 0.03
CA GLU A 153 -16.94 -18.12 -0.12
C GLU A 153 -17.99 -18.16 -1.26
N ASP A 154 -18.78 -17.10 -1.45
CA ASP A 154 -19.69 -16.96 -2.60
C ASP A 154 -18.93 -16.90 -3.93
N LEU A 155 -17.86 -16.09 -4.05
CA LEU A 155 -17.06 -16.05 -5.29
C LEU A 155 -16.39 -17.40 -5.57
N LEU A 156 -15.80 -18.04 -4.56
CA LEU A 156 -15.20 -19.37 -4.70
C LEU A 156 -16.24 -20.38 -5.20
N SER A 157 -17.44 -20.39 -4.60
CA SER A 157 -18.55 -21.25 -5.01
C SER A 157 -19.00 -21.00 -6.45
N ARG A 158 -19.04 -19.74 -6.90
CA ARG A 158 -19.36 -19.37 -8.28
C ARG A 158 -18.28 -19.83 -9.26
N LEU A 159 -17.00 -19.59 -8.94
CA LEU A 159 -15.86 -19.99 -9.78
C LEU A 159 -15.72 -21.51 -9.89
N GLU A 160 -15.96 -22.26 -8.80
CA GLU A 160 -15.94 -23.73 -8.84
C GLU A 160 -17.15 -24.30 -9.60
N ARG A 161 -18.33 -23.64 -9.54
CA ARG A 161 -19.48 -23.99 -10.40
C ARG A 161 -19.25 -23.71 -11.87
N LEU A 162 -18.61 -22.58 -12.23
CA LEU A 162 -18.22 -22.27 -13.61
C LEU A 162 -17.24 -23.29 -14.19
N ARG A 163 -16.38 -23.86 -13.34
CA ARG A 163 -15.35 -24.84 -13.73
C ARG A 163 -15.90 -26.27 -13.89
N GLY A 164 -16.97 -26.60 -13.19
CA GLY A 164 -17.77 -27.81 -13.40
C GLY A 164 -16.99 -29.13 -13.41
N SER A 165 -17.52 -30.12 -14.12
CA SER A 165 -16.90 -31.43 -14.36
C SER A 165 -15.81 -31.40 -15.44
N GLU A 166 -15.91 -30.47 -16.40
CA GLU A 166 -14.98 -30.33 -17.53
C GLU A 166 -13.64 -29.70 -17.13
N LYS A 167 -13.59 -29.06 -15.94
CA LYS A 167 -12.42 -28.41 -15.34
C LYS A 167 -11.90 -27.17 -16.08
N THR A 168 -12.48 -26.85 -17.23
CA THR A 168 -12.39 -25.57 -17.96
C THR A 168 -13.51 -24.62 -17.54
N VAL A 169 -13.23 -23.32 -17.52
CA VAL A 169 -14.23 -22.25 -17.40
C VAL A 169 -14.51 -21.66 -18.78
N GLY A 170 -15.77 -21.61 -19.20
CA GLY A 170 -16.18 -20.86 -20.40
C GLY A 170 -16.02 -19.36 -20.17
N GLU A 171 -17.09 -18.72 -19.71
CA GLU A 171 -17.12 -17.29 -19.39
C GLU A 171 -16.87 -17.03 -17.90
N VAL A 172 -16.15 -15.95 -17.58
CA VAL A 172 -15.85 -15.53 -16.20
C VAL A 172 -16.23 -14.07 -15.93
N GLY A 173 -16.20 -13.21 -16.96
CA GLY A 173 -16.55 -11.79 -16.89
C GLY A 173 -17.93 -11.52 -16.28
N PRO A 174 -19.02 -12.15 -16.76
CA PRO A 174 -20.36 -11.94 -16.20
C PRO A 174 -20.47 -12.33 -14.72
N THR A 175 -19.74 -13.36 -14.27
CA THR A 175 -19.74 -13.76 -12.85
C THR A 175 -18.99 -12.74 -11.98
N LEU A 176 -17.90 -12.16 -12.49
CA LEU A 176 -17.14 -11.12 -11.80
C LEU A 176 -17.91 -9.80 -11.74
N MET A 177 -18.54 -9.37 -12.84
CA MET A 177 -19.41 -8.19 -12.89
C MET A 177 -20.54 -8.25 -11.84
N ASN A 178 -21.18 -9.42 -11.69
CA ASN A 178 -22.25 -9.62 -10.72
C ASN A 178 -21.78 -9.76 -9.25
N TRP A 179 -20.47 -9.87 -9.00
CA TRP A 179 -19.93 -10.04 -7.64
C TRP A 179 -19.12 -8.83 -7.16
N PHE A 180 -18.42 -8.11 -8.04
CA PHE A 180 -17.61 -6.95 -7.66
C PHE A 180 -18.37 -5.87 -6.86
N PRO A 181 -19.65 -5.54 -7.10
CA PRO A 181 -20.38 -4.59 -6.25
C PRO A 181 -20.39 -4.96 -4.76
N CYS A 182 -20.35 -6.24 -4.40
CA CYS A 182 -20.29 -6.70 -3.02
C CYS A 182 -19.02 -6.23 -2.28
N LEU A 183 -17.95 -5.89 -3.02
CA LEU A 183 -16.70 -5.39 -2.45
C LEU A 183 -16.82 -4.03 -1.76
N GLU A 184 -17.97 -3.33 -1.82
CA GLU A 184 -18.20 -2.12 -1.01
C GLU A 184 -17.95 -2.35 0.50
N ALA A 185 -18.17 -3.58 0.99
CA ALA A 185 -17.82 -4.00 2.36
C ALA A 185 -16.34 -3.74 2.74
N TYR A 186 -15.43 -3.65 1.77
CA TYR A 186 -14.04 -3.28 2.00
C TYR A 186 -13.86 -1.84 2.45
N VAL A 187 -14.77 -0.92 2.14
CA VAL A 187 -14.68 0.48 2.60
C VAL A 187 -14.65 0.51 4.12
N THR A 188 -15.61 -0.14 4.78
CA THR A 188 -15.67 -0.23 6.25
C THR A 188 -14.43 -0.89 6.83
N TYR A 189 -13.96 -1.99 6.23
CA TYR A 189 -12.79 -2.72 6.72
C TYR A 189 -11.49 -1.92 6.60
N CYS A 190 -11.25 -1.30 5.44
CA CYS A 190 -10.03 -0.57 5.15
C CYS A 190 -9.95 0.78 5.88
N CYS A 191 -11.06 1.52 6.00
CA CYS A 191 -11.12 2.75 6.79
C CYS A 191 -10.75 2.53 8.27
N ASN A 192 -11.09 1.37 8.84
CA ASN A 192 -10.73 1.03 10.22
C ASN A 192 -9.24 0.69 10.41
N GLN A 193 -8.50 0.37 9.34
CA GLN A 193 -7.12 -0.14 9.45
C GLN A 193 -6.15 0.81 10.16
N VAL A 194 -6.34 2.13 10.05
CA VAL A 194 -5.48 3.12 10.73
C VAL A 194 -5.67 3.03 12.26
N GLY A 195 -6.92 2.96 12.73
CA GLY A 195 -7.24 2.81 14.15
C GLY A 195 -6.89 1.43 14.70
N ALA A 196 -7.08 0.37 13.90
CA ALA A 196 -6.64 -0.99 14.21
C ALA A 196 -5.11 -1.07 14.35
N LYS A 197 -4.38 -0.46 13.42
CA LYS A 197 -2.90 -0.39 13.43
C LYS A 197 -2.37 0.33 14.65
N SER A 198 -2.92 1.52 14.94
CA SER A 198 -2.53 2.32 16.11
C SER A 198 -2.74 1.56 17.43
N LEU A 199 -3.89 0.89 17.59
CA LEU A 199 -4.17 0.12 18.80
C LEU A 199 -3.29 -1.13 18.89
N LEU A 200 -3.11 -1.87 17.81
CA LEU A 200 -2.26 -3.07 17.79
C LEU A 200 -0.80 -2.74 18.10
N ASP A 201 -0.25 -1.64 17.56
CA ASP A 201 1.13 -1.26 17.83
C ASP A 201 1.31 -0.66 19.24
N HIS A 202 0.30 0.02 19.80
CA HIS A 202 0.28 0.35 21.23
C HIS A 202 0.29 -0.94 22.09
N LYS A 203 -0.62 -1.87 21.81
CA LYS A 203 -0.79 -3.13 22.56
C LYS A 203 0.43 -4.05 22.51
N LYS A 204 1.25 -3.98 21.45
CA LYS A 204 2.54 -4.70 21.37
C LYS A 204 3.53 -4.33 22.48
N HIS A 205 3.35 -3.22 23.20
CA HIS A 205 4.16 -2.90 24.38
C HIS A 205 3.74 -3.67 25.65
N GLU A 206 2.55 -4.26 25.68
CA GLU A 206 2.10 -5.09 26.79
C GLU A 206 2.70 -6.51 26.72
N LYS A 207 3.44 -6.92 27.75
CA LYS A 207 4.15 -8.21 27.80
C LYS A 207 3.25 -9.44 27.54
N LYS A 208 1.95 -9.36 27.84
CA LYS A 208 0.96 -10.44 27.60
C LYS A 208 0.71 -10.60 26.08
N VAL A 209 0.46 -9.49 25.39
CA VAL A 209 0.26 -9.41 23.93
C VAL A 209 1.55 -9.71 23.18
N GLU A 210 2.66 -9.07 23.56
CA GLU A 210 3.99 -9.26 22.96
C GLU A 210 4.42 -10.74 22.96
N ARG A 211 4.28 -11.42 24.10
CA ARG A 211 4.59 -12.84 24.24
C ARG A 211 3.69 -13.71 23.37
N PHE A 212 2.39 -13.43 23.32
CA PHE A 212 1.45 -14.21 22.50
C PHE A 212 1.76 -14.08 21.01
N LEU A 213 1.93 -12.86 20.50
CA LEU A 213 2.22 -12.62 19.09
C LEU A 213 3.55 -13.25 18.65
N ARG A 214 4.57 -13.30 19.53
CA ARG A 214 5.81 -14.06 19.29
C ARG A 214 5.55 -15.56 19.17
N LEU A 215 4.82 -16.17 20.10
CA LEU A 215 4.52 -17.61 20.06
C LEU A 215 3.74 -18.01 18.80
N CYS A 216 2.86 -17.13 18.30
CA CYS A 216 2.21 -17.32 17.00
C CYS A 216 3.22 -17.29 15.83
N GLN A 217 4.15 -16.33 15.80
CA GLN A 217 5.19 -16.23 14.75
C GLN A 217 6.18 -17.40 14.76
N GLU A 218 6.48 -17.95 15.94
CA GLU A 218 7.31 -19.16 16.11
C GLU A 218 6.58 -20.42 15.62
N SER A 219 5.24 -20.42 15.67
CA SER A 219 4.40 -21.53 15.24
C SER A 219 4.30 -21.64 13.72
N SER A 220 4.28 -22.87 13.21
CA SER A 220 4.37 -23.17 11.76
C SER A 220 3.20 -22.64 10.92
N PHE A 221 2.02 -22.42 11.51
CA PHE A 221 0.84 -21.88 10.83
C PHE A 221 1.01 -20.42 10.39
N SER A 222 1.83 -19.62 11.10
CA SER A 222 2.03 -18.20 10.77
C SER A 222 2.73 -17.98 9.43
N ARG A 223 3.45 -19.01 8.94
CA ARG A 223 4.36 -18.91 7.78
C ARG A 223 5.46 -17.84 7.98
N LYS A 224 5.75 -17.48 9.24
CA LYS A 224 6.62 -16.37 9.70
C LYS A 224 6.09 -14.96 9.41
N LEU A 225 4.78 -14.81 9.21
CA LEU A 225 4.09 -13.52 9.12
C LEU A 225 3.66 -13.06 10.53
N ASP A 226 3.65 -11.75 10.78
CA ASP A 226 3.00 -11.19 11.98
C ASP A 226 1.48 -11.00 11.76
N LEU A 227 0.75 -10.72 12.83
CA LEU A 227 -0.70 -10.46 12.75
C LEU A 227 -1.04 -9.30 11.80
N TRP A 228 -0.19 -8.28 11.68
CA TRP A 228 -0.45 -7.18 10.75
C TRP A 228 -0.41 -7.61 9.28
N ASN A 229 0.55 -8.47 8.90
CA ASN A 229 0.60 -9.05 7.55
C ASN A 229 -0.67 -9.86 7.21
N PHE A 230 -1.32 -10.46 8.21
CA PHE A 230 -2.59 -11.17 8.05
C PHE A 230 -3.80 -10.21 7.93
N LEU A 231 -3.86 -9.15 8.74
CA LEU A 231 -4.91 -8.11 8.65
C LEU A 231 -4.81 -7.31 7.33
N ASP A 232 -3.62 -7.21 6.72
CA ASP A 232 -3.42 -6.60 5.40
C ASP A 232 -3.87 -7.50 4.22
N LEU A 233 -4.17 -8.79 4.43
CA LEU A 233 -4.49 -9.73 3.35
C LEU A 233 -5.70 -9.32 2.49
N PRO A 234 -6.83 -8.84 3.03
CA PRO A 234 -7.94 -8.37 2.21
C PRO A 234 -7.50 -7.22 1.29
N ARG A 235 -6.90 -6.16 1.82
CA ARG A 235 -6.41 -5.02 1.03
C ARG A 235 -5.41 -5.47 -0.04
N SER A 236 -4.55 -6.44 0.30
CA SER A 236 -3.62 -7.10 -0.60
C SER A 236 -4.29 -8.02 -1.64
N ARG A 237 -5.52 -8.51 -1.43
CA ARG A 237 -6.32 -9.23 -2.45
C ARG A 237 -7.06 -8.27 -3.37
N LEU A 238 -7.69 -7.24 -2.81
CA LEU A 238 -8.47 -6.25 -3.57
C LEU A 238 -7.66 -5.66 -4.74
N VAL A 239 -6.40 -5.28 -4.50
CA VAL A 239 -5.50 -4.72 -5.54
C VAL A 239 -4.96 -5.76 -6.54
N LYS A 240 -5.24 -7.06 -6.37
CA LYS A 240 -4.83 -8.12 -7.32
C LYS A 240 -5.88 -8.41 -8.39
N TYR A 241 -7.17 -8.18 -8.14
CA TYR A 241 -8.21 -8.40 -9.14
C TYR A 241 -7.95 -7.63 -10.46
N PRO A 242 -7.57 -6.32 -10.47
CA PRO A 242 -7.25 -5.62 -11.71
C PRO A 242 -6.03 -6.18 -12.46
N LEU A 243 -5.16 -6.94 -11.79
CA LEU A 243 -3.99 -7.58 -12.41
C LEU A 243 -4.36 -8.93 -13.01
N LEU A 244 -5.17 -9.72 -12.30
CA LEU A 244 -5.69 -11.00 -12.78
C LEU A 244 -6.58 -10.80 -14.01
N LEU A 245 -7.52 -9.84 -13.98
CA LEU A 245 -8.41 -9.57 -15.13
C LEU A 245 -7.64 -9.11 -16.37
N LYS A 246 -6.60 -8.28 -16.22
CA LYS A 246 -5.72 -7.85 -17.33
C LYS A 246 -5.00 -9.04 -17.98
N GLU A 247 -4.55 -10.02 -17.21
CA GLU A 247 -3.91 -11.23 -17.77
C GLU A 247 -4.93 -12.24 -18.31
N ILE A 248 -6.16 -12.31 -17.79
CA ILE A 248 -7.26 -13.10 -18.39
C ILE A 248 -7.62 -12.51 -19.77
N GLN A 249 -7.95 -11.21 -19.85
CA GLN A 249 -8.33 -10.51 -21.08
C GLN A 249 -7.28 -10.67 -22.19
N LYS A 250 -6.01 -10.46 -21.85
CA LYS A 250 -4.86 -10.70 -22.73
C LYS A 250 -4.79 -12.14 -23.28
N CYS A 251 -5.38 -13.12 -22.59
CA CYS A 251 -5.48 -14.50 -23.04
C CYS A 251 -6.81 -14.83 -23.75
N THR A 252 -7.87 -14.04 -23.56
CA THR A 252 -9.16 -14.16 -24.26
C THR A 252 -9.00 -13.96 -25.78
N PRO A 253 -9.57 -14.83 -26.65
CA PRO A 253 -9.66 -14.59 -28.10
C PRO A 253 -10.67 -13.46 -28.45
N PRO A 254 -10.47 -12.67 -29.53
CA PRO A 254 -11.43 -11.64 -29.95
C PRO A 254 -12.85 -12.16 -30.25
N GLU A 255 -12.99 -13.45 -30.53
CA GLU A 255 -14.25 -14.11 -30.87
C GLU A 255 -14.95 -14.75 -29.64
N HIS A 256 -14.45 -14.53 -28.43
CA HIS A 256 -14.90 -15.18 -27.20
C HIS A 256 -15.78 -14.23 -26.35
N PRO A 257 -16.93 -14.66 -25.77
CA PRO A 257 -17.89 -13.75 -25.12
C PRO A 257 -17.34 -12.91 -23.95
N ASP A 258 -16.33 -13.42 -23.22
CA ASP A 258 -15.62 -12.63 -22.21
C ASP A 258 -14.96 -11.34 -22.76
N GLU A 259 -14.67 -11.23 -24.05
CA GLU A 259 -13.98 -10.05 -24.62
C GLU A 259 -14.86 -8.78 -24.54
N ASP A 260 -16.19 -8.93 -24.64
CA ASP A 260 -17.14 -7.83 -24.42
C ASP A 260 -17.29 -7.46 -22.93
N THR A 261 -17.15 -8.43 -22.02
CA THR A 261 -17.48 -8.23 -20.58
C THR A 261 -16.25 -7.92 -19.71
N LEU A 262 -15.06 -8.40 -20.06
CA LEU A 262 -13.83 -8.14 -19.31
C LEU A 262 -13.37 -6.67 -19.28
N PRO A 263 -13.58 -5.82 -20.31
CA PRO A 263 -13.30 -4.38 -20.23
C PRO A 263 -14.09 -3.71 -19.10
N ASP A 264 -15.40 -3.89 -19.06
CA ASP A 264 -16.30 -3.32 -18.06
C ASP A 264 -15.99 -3.85 -16.67
N ALA A 265 -15.77 -5.17 -16.55
CA ALA A 265 -15.35 -5.81 -15.30
C ALA A 265 -14.04 -5.22 -14.76
N LEU A 266 -13.11 -4.89 -15.67
CA LEU A 266 -11.82 -4.31 -15.34
C LEU A 266 -11.90 -2.81 -14.99
N GLU A 267 -12.83 -2.05 -15.56
CA GLU A 267 -13.11 -0.67 -15.14
C GLU A 267 -13.80 -0.65 -13.76
N LEU A 268 -14.86 -1.45 -13.57
CA LEU A 268 -15.61 -1.55 -12.31
C LEU A 268 -14.70 -1.84 -11.11
N ILE A 269 -13.81 -2.84 -11.23
CA ILE A 269 -12.89 -3.18 -10.13
C ILE A 269 -11.80 -2.13 -9.91
N GLN A 270 -11.37 -1.39 -10.94
CA GLN A 270 -10.45 -0.26 -10.76
C GLN A 270 -11.14 0.91 -10.05
N SER A 271 -12.41 1.19 -10.36
CA SER A 271 -13.24 2.18 -9.67
C SER A 271 -13.41 1.84 -8.19
N ILE A 272 -13.77 0.60 -7.86
CA ILE A 272 -13.89 0.11 -6.47
C ILE A 272 -12.55 0.22 -5.71
N VAL A 273 -11.44 -0.19 -6.32
CA VAL A 273 -10.10 -0.07 -5.72
C VAL A 273 -9.75 1.40 -5.43
N ALA A 274 -10.06 2.31 -6.36
CA ALA A 274 -9.83 3.74 -6.20
C ALA A 274 -10.70 4.36 -5.10
N GLU A 275 -11.97 3.96 -5.01
CA GLU A 275 -12.91 4.43 -3.99
C GLU A 275 -12.53 3.94 -2.59
N VAL A 276 -12.22 2.66 -2.41
CA VAL A 276 -11.73 2.11 -1.12
C VAL A 276 -10.44 2.82 -0.69
N ASN A 277 -9.51 3.07 -1.62
CA ASN A 277 -8.29 3.83 -1.34
C ASN A 277 -8.59 5.28 -0.92
N ARG A 278 -9.47 5.98 -1.65
CA ARG A 278 -9.88 7.37 -1.35
C ARG A 278 -10.52 7.45 0.04
N LYS A 279 -11.46 6.56 0.34
CA LYS A 279 -12.15 6.48 1.63
C LYS A 279 -11.19 6.17 2.78
N THR A 280 -10.22 5.28 2.56
CA THR A 280 -9.19 4.96 3.55
C THR A 280 -8.32 6.20 3.86
N GLY A 281 -7.92 6.98 2.85
CA GLY A 281 -7.19 8.24 3.05
C GLY A 281 -8.02 9.34 3.73
N GLU A 282 -9.33 9.41 3.47
CA GLU A 282 -10.26 10.30 4.18
C GLU A 282 -10.39 9.90 5.67
N ALA A 283 -10.45 8.60 5.96
CA ALA A 283 -10.47 8.06 7.32
C ALA A 283 -9.14 8.28 8.06
N GLU A 284 -7.99 8.13 7.38
CA GLU A 284 -6.66 8.41 7.91
C GLU A 284 -6.50 9.89 8.29
N CYS A 285 -6.88 10.80 7.39
CA CYS A 285 -6.90 12.23 7.63
C CYS A 285 -7.80 12.58 8.84
N GLN A 286 -9.00 12.00 8.92
CA GLN A 286 -9.92 12.20 10.04
C GLN A 286 -9.36 11.63 11.36
N PHE A 287 -8.71 10.47 11.34
CA PHE A 287 -8.09 9.85 12.51
C PHE A 287 -7.00 10.74 13.11
N TYR A 288 -6.02 11.14 12.30
CA TYR A 288 -4.93 11.99 12.78
C TYR A 288 -5.43 13.39 13.18
N ARG A 289 -6.39 13.98 12.46
CA ARG A 289 -7.01 15.26 12.85
C ARG A 289 -7.70 15.20 14.22
N ARG A 290 -8.36 14.09 14.55
CA ARG A 290 -8.96 13.88 15.89
C ARG A 290 -7.90 13.70 16.99
N GLY A 291 -6.71 13.21 16.63
CA GLY A 291 -5.57 13.08 17.55
C GLY A 291 -4.83 14.40 17.85
N LEU A 292 -5.12 15.49 17.14
CA LEU A 292 -4.49 16.79 17.37
C LEU A 292 -5.00 17.45 18.66
N SER A 293 -4.07 17.78 19.57
CA SER A 293 -4.34 18.51 20.80
C SER A 293 -3.74 19.92 20.74
N TYR A 294 -4.57 20.93 20.97
CA TYR A 294 -4.25 22.35 20.80
C TYR A 294 -4.07 23.01 22.18
N LEU A 295 -3.02 23.83 22.33
CA LEU A 295 -2.77 24.62 23.55
C LEU A 295 -3.44 26.00 23.50
N GLU A 296 -3.47 26.59 22.31
CA GLU A 296 -4.01 27.94 22.05
C GLU A 296 -5.12 27.83 21.00
N GLU A 297 -6.24 28.55 21.18
CA GLU A 297 -7.36 28.50 20.23
C GLU A 297 -6.93 28.95 18.82
N GLY A 298 -5.98 29.89 18.71
CA GLY A 298 -5.42 30.34 17.44
C GLY A 298 -4.72 29.26 16.61
N GLN A 299 -4.30 28.15 17.23
CA GLN A 299 -3.72 27.00 16.51
C GLN A 299 -4.78 26.22 15.70
N ARG A 300 -6.08 26.47 15.90
CA ARG A 300 -7.19 25.79 15.19
C ARG A 300 -7.54 26.51 13.89
N ILE A 301 -6.63 26.43 12.92
CA ILE A 301 -6.86 27.01 11.59
C ILE A 301 -7.87 26.16 10.76
N ASN A 302 -8.64 26.81 9.89
CA ASN A 302 -9.75 26.18 9.15
C ASN A 302 -9.26 25.13 8.14
N GLU A 303 -8.09 25.34 7.57
CA GLU A 303 -7.40 24.52 6.58
C GLU A 303 -7.24 23.07 7.06
N ILE A 304 -6.98 22.86 8.35
CA ILE A 304 -6.90 21.53 8.97
C ILE A 304 -8.27 20.83 8.95
N GLN A 305 -9.36 21.57 9.18
CA GLN A 305 -10.73 21.03 9.20
C GLN A 305 -11.30 20.81 7.80
N LEU A 306 -10.93 21.65 6.85
CA LEU A 306 -11.32 21.57 5.43
C LEU A 306 -10.53 20.49 4.67
N SER A 307 -9.29 20.20 5.09
CA SER A 307 -8.49 19.11 4.50
C SER A 307 -9.22 17.77 4.56
N ARG A 308 -9.32 17.08 3.43
CA ARG A 308 -9.87 15.73 3.29
C ARG A 308 -8.78 14.66 3.27
N PHE A 309 -7.57 15.03 2.89
CA PHE A 309 -6.44 14.12 2.75
C PHE A 309 -5.24 14.53 3.61
N LEU A 310 -4.47 13.52 4.02
CA LEU A 310 -3.15 13.65 4.63
C LEU A 310 -2.14 13.12 3.62
N TYR A 311 -1.26 13.99 3.10
CA TYR A 311 -0.31 13.60 2.04
C TYR A 311 0.91 12.87 2.59
N CYS A 312 1.39 13.25 3.78
CA CYS A 312 2.40 12.49 4.53
C CYS A 312 2.41 12.86 6.01
N HIS A 313 3.00 11.99 6.84
CA HIS A 313 3.29 12.29 8.24
C HIS A 313 4.51 11.50 8.76
N GLY A 314 5.07 11.88 9.90
CA GLY A 314 6.12 11.09 10.58
C GLY A 314 7.03 11.88 11.54
N GLU A 315 7.93 11.17 12.23
CA GLU A 315 8.96 11.79 13.09
C GLU A 315 10.04 12.50 12.26
N LEU A 316 10.17 13.82 12.46
CA LEU A 316 11.33 14.61 12.05
C LEU A 316 12.14 15.05 13.27
N LYS A 317 13.43 15.31 13.07
CA LYS A 317 14.34 15.85 14.09
C LYS A 317 14.82 17.22 13.70
N ASN A 318 14.99 18.13 14.66
CA ASN A 318 15.72 19.38 14.40
C ASN A 318 17.21 19.09 14.08
N SER A 319 17.92 20.05 13.47
CA SER A 319 19.33 19.89 13.07
C SER A 319 20.22 19.38 14.20
N LYS A 320 20.05 19.92 15.41
CA LYS A 320 20.79 19.51 16.63
C LYS A 320 20.45 18.11 17.14
N GLY A 321 19.48 17.40 16.53
CA GLY A 321 19.03 16.06 16.93
C GLY A 321 18.25 15.99 18.25
N GLN A 322 18.05 17.13 18.91
CA GLN A 322 17.55 17.25 20.29
C GLN A 322 16.02 17.17 20.40
N VAL A 323 15.29 17.67 19.41
CA VAL A 323 13.82 17.70 19.41
C VAL A 323 13.30 16.78 18.32
N ARG A 324 12.51 15.77 18.72
CA ARG A 324 11.64 15.02 17.82
C ARG A 324 10.30 15.74 17.72
N LEU A 325 9.85 16.01 16.50
CA LEU A 325 8.49 16.47 16.20
C LEU A 325 7.82 15.41 15.33
N HIS A 326 6.54 15.14 15.55
CA HIS A 326 5.74 14.42 14.57
C HIS A 326 5.08 15.46 13.67
N VAL A 327 5.33 15.39 12.37
CA VAL A 327 4.84 16.38 11.39
C VAL A 327 3.74 15.74 10.57
N PHE A 328 2.70 16.51 10.24
CA PHE A 328 1.61 16.15 9.34
C PHE A 328 1.53 17.17 8.21
N LEU A 329 1.48 16.71 6.96
CA LEU A 329 1.16 17.53 5.80
C LEU A 329 -0.26 17.18 5.34
N PHE A 330 -1.24 17.91 5.85
CA PHE A 330 -2.61 17.85 5.35
C PHE A 330 -2.72 18.56 4.00
N GLU A 331 -3.78 18.28 3.26
CA GLU A 331 -4.12 18.87 1.96
C GLU A 331 -3.96 20.41 1.92
N GLN A 332 -4.34 21.11 2.99
CA GLN A 332 -4.31 22.58 3.05
C GLN A 332 -3.37 23.15 4.15
N ALA A 333 -2.78 22.32 5.01
CA ALA A 333 -1.91 22.80 6.10
C ALA A 333 -0.81 21.82 6.55
N LEU A 334 0.36 22.36 6.88
CA LEU A 334 1.40 21.67 7.63
C LEU A 334 1.23 21.88 9.14
N VAL A 335 1.12 20.80 9.89
CA VAL A 335 1.01 20.80 11.36
C VAL A 335 2.26 20.17 11.96
N LEU A 336 3.02 20.94 12.73
CA LEU A 336 4.09 20.45 13.59
C LEU A 336 3.50 20.03 14.93
N THR A 337 3.86 18.85 15.44
CA THR A 337 3.37 18.36 16.74
C THR A 337 4.48 17.73 17.57
N ARG A 338 4.24 17.56 18.88
CA ARG A 338 5.02 16.75 19.81
C ARG A 338 4.21 15.52 20.23
N PRO A 339 4.84 14.37 20.51
CA PRO A 339 4.17 13.26 21.18
C PRO A 339 3.63 13.72 22.54
N GLY A 340 2.34 13.55 22.76
CA GLY A 340 1.67 13.75 24.04
C GLY A 340 1.15 12.42 24.59
N GLU A 341 1.09 12.31 25.92
CA GLU A 341 0.58 11.12 26.59
C GLU A 341 -0.95 11.17 26.64
N GLY A 342 -1.60 10.31 25.85
CA GLY A 342 -3.04 10.10 25.90
C GLY A 342 -3.45 9.24 27.08
N LYS A 343 -4.54 9.61 27.77
CA LYS A 343 -5.04 8.91 28.98
C LYS A 343 -5.49 7.45 28.72
N GLU A 344 -5.74 7.09 27.47
CA GLU A 344 -6.31 5.81 27.04
C GLU A 344 -5.49 5.16 25.91
N GLY A 345 -4.16 5.35 25.92
CA GLY A 345 -3.22 4.71 24.99
C GLY A 345 -3.21 5.23 23.55
N GLY A 346 -4.27 5.92 23.11
CA GLY A 346 -4.31 6.62 21.82
C GLY A 346 -3.22 7.70 21.70
N HIS A 347 -2.59 7.79 20.52
CA HIS A 347 -1.58 8.81 20.25
C HIS A 347 -2.19 10.21 20.22
N VAL A 348 -1.86 11.03 21.22
CA VAL A 348 -2.19 12.46 21.24
C VAL A 348 -1.03 13.23 20.64
N PHE A 349 -1.33 14.08 19.66
CA PHE A 349 -0.35 14.88 18.93
C PHE A 349 -0.49 16.35 19.33
N GLN A 350 0.32 16.81 20.27
CA GLN A 350 0.25 18.16 20.80
C GLN A 350 0.81 19.16 19.78
N VAL A 351 -0.03 20.05 19.27
CA VAL A 351 0.34 21.03 18.23
C VAL A 351 1.41 21.99 18.75
N TYR A 352 2.51 22.09 18.02
CA TYR A 352 3.70 22.85 18.39
C TYR A 352 3.87 24.08 17.47
N LYS A 353 3.75 25.27 18.07
CA LYS A 353 3.59 26.57 17.37
C LYS A 353 2.28 26.63 16.56
N GLN A 354 2.09 27.72 15.83
CA GLN A 354 1.00 27.87 14.87
C GLN A 354 1.23 26.93 13.67
N PRO A 355 0.20 26.19 13.22
CA PRO A 355 0.22 25.50 11.93
C PRO A 355 0.43 26.47 10.76
N LEU A 356 0.91 25.94 9.63
CA LEU A 356 1.19 26.73 8.43
C LEU A 356 0.22 26.34 7.31
N PRO A 357 -0.65 27.25 6.84
CA PRO A 357 -1.38 27.04 5.58
C PRO A 357 -0.41 26.73 4.43
N ASN A 358 -0.75 25.77 3.58
CA ASN A 358 0.16 25.30 2.52
C ASN A 358 0.50 26.40 1.50
N ASP A 359 -0.41 27.34 1.26
CA ASP A 359 -0.19 28.51 0.38
C ASP A 359 0.89 29.48 0.91
N LEU A 360 1.27 29.36 2.19
CA LEU A 360 2.32 30.15 2.85
C LEU A 360 3.62 29.34 3.08
N LEU A 361 3.69 28.11 2.56
CA LEU A 361 4.80 27.19 2.83
C LEU A 361 5.91 27.31 1.77
N ASN A 362 7.03 27.92 2.15
CA ASN A 362 8.26 27.88 1.36
C ASN A 362 9.15 26.70 1.81
N LEU A 363 9.65 25.91 0.86
CA LEU A 363 10.46 24.71 1.10
C LEU A 363 11.88 24.90 0.54
N GLU A 364 12.87 25.06 1.42
CA GLU A 364 14.27 25.29 1.05
C GLU A 364 15.16 24.05 1.24
N ASP A 365 15.45 23.36 0.14
CA ASP A 365 16.79 23.25 -0.46
C ASP A 365 18.09 23.38 0.39
N ILE A 366 18.43 22.57 1.40
CA ILE A 366 19.71 22.74 2.17
C ILE A 366 20.77 21.66 1.87
N PRO A 367 21.96 22.05 1.38
CA PRO A 367 23.08 21.13 1.11
C PRO A 367 23.61 20.38 2.35
N ASP A 368 24.12 19.16 2.11
CA ASP A 368 24.92 18.38 3.06
C ASP A 368 26.13 19.18 3.60
N GLY A 369 25.97 19.89 4.72
CA GLY A 369 27.09 20.49 5.48
C GLY A 369 26.91 21.92 5.98
N GLU A 370 25.98 22.71 5.40
CA GLU A 370 25.79 24.12 5.81
C GLU A 370 24.97 24.26 7.11
N ALA A 371 24.17 23.25 7.46
CA ALA A 371 23.56 23.14 8.78
C ALA A 371 24.63 22.79 9.83
N GLY A 372 25.00 23.77 10.66
CA GLY A 372 25.91 23.58 11.80
C GLY A 372 25.42 22.47 12.74
N GLY A 373 26.02 21.28 12.62
CA GLY A 373 25.53 20.04 13.23
C GLY A 373 24.65 19.22 12.27
N GLY A 374 25.23 18.70 11.18
CA GLY A 374 24.52 17.93 10.16
C GLY A 374 24.15 16.50 10.60
N GLY A 375 22.97 16.32 11.20
CA GLY A 375 22.38 15.01 11.47
C GLY A 375 21.87 14.30 10.20
N THR A 376 22.32 13.06 9.96
CA THR A 376 22.01 12.30 8.74
C THR A 376 20.57 11.77 8.68
N PHE A 377 19.93 11.85 7.50
CA PHE A 377 18.74 11.06 7.20
C PHE A 377 19.06 9.56 7.11
N ARG A 378 18.71 8.80 8.15
CA ARG A 378 18.53 7.34 8.09
C ARG A 378 17.25 6.96 8.81
N GLY A 379 16.23 6.53 8.06
CA GLY A 379 15.01 5.91 8.63
C GLY A 379 13.71 6.16 7.86
N ALA A 380 13.54 7.34 7.23
CA ALA A 380 12.27 7.71 6.60
C ALA A 380 11.90 6.86 5.37
N PHE A 381 12.89 6.30 4.66
CA PHE A 381 12.68 5.47 3.48
C PHE A 381 13.65 4.28 3.47
N THR A 382 13.16 3.12 3.03
CA THR A 382 13.80 1.79 3.05
C THR A 382 14.04 1.20 4.45
N GLY A 383 13.77 -0.11 4.59
CA GLY A 383 14.04 -0.89 5.81
C GLY A 383 14.88 -2.13 5.51
N GLY A 384 15.01 -3.03 6.49
CA GLY A 384 15.52 -4.39 6.24
C GLY A 384 17.04 -4.52 6.10
N ASN A 385 17.76 -4.25 7.19
CA ASN A 385 18.97 -4.97 7.65
C ASN A 385 20.00 -5.45 6.60
N ASP A 386 21.22 -4.88 6.64
CA ASP A 386 22.44 -5.63 6.33
C ASP A 386 23.63 -5.09 7.17
N LYS A 387 24.18 -5.91 8.08
CA LYS A 387 25.33 -5.57 8.94
C LYS A 387 26.64 -6.11 8.35
N GLY A 388 27.11 -5.52 7.27
CA GLY A 388 28.43 -5.81 6.69
C GLY A 388 29.55 -4.99 7.33
N ASN A 389 29.94 -5.29 8.58
CA ASN A 389 30.99 -4.54 9.27
C ASN A 389 32.39 -5.13 9.01
N ILE A 390 33.21 -4.46 8.21
CA ILE A 390 34.64 -4.78 8.03
C ILE A 390 35.48 -3.74 8.76
N HIS A 391 36.20 -4.17 9.80
CA HIS A 391 37.46 -3.60 10.28
C HIS A 391 38.39 -4.83 10.46
N THR A 392 39.52 -4.97 9.77
CA THR A 392 40.80 -4.25 10.02
C THR A 392 41.31 -4.39 11.45
N LYS A 393 41.62 -5.62 11.84
CA LYS A 393 43.01 -6.00 12.15
C LYS A 393 43.30 -7.41 11.63
#